data_AF-O81159-F1
#
_entry.id   AF-O81159-F1
#
_cell.length_a   1.000
_cell.length_b   1.000
_cell.length_c   1.000
_cell.angle_alpha   90.00
_cell.angle_beta   90.00
_cell.angle_gamma   90.00
#
_symmetry.space_group_name_H-M   'P 1'
#
loop_
_entity.id
_entity.type
_entity.pdbx_description
1 polymer ?
#
loop_
_entity_poly.entity_id
_entity_poly.type
_entity_poly.pdbx_seq_one_letter_code
_entity_poly.pdbx_strand_id
1 'polypeptide(L)'
;YQGVYPVKGNQDRFVVEDIVKFGSPFRFGLEAGSKPEILLAMSCLCKGNPDAFLVCNGFKDAEYISLALLGRKLALNTVIVLEQEEELDLVIDLSQKMNVRPVIGLRAKLRTKHSGHFGSTSGEKGKFGLTTTQIVRVVRKLRQAGMLDCLQLLHFHIGSQIPSTALLSDGVAEAAQLYCELVRLGAHMKVIDIGGGLGIDYDGSKSGESDLSVAYTLEEYADAVVASVRFVCDRKSVKHPVICSESGRAIVSHHSVLIFEAVSAAKPMAHHANPEDIQFLLEGNEEARADYEDLYAAVMRGDHESCLLYVDQLKQRCVEGFKEGVLSIEQLASVDGLCEWVLKAIGASDPVRTYHVNLSVFTSIPDFWGIEQLFPIVPIHKLDQRPGVRGILSDLTCDSDGKINKF
;
A
#
# COMPACT_ATOMS: atom_id res chain seq x y z
N TYR A 1 24.17 6.09 9.64
CA TYR A 1 22.96 5.49 9.03
C TYR A 1 23.33 4.19 8.34
N GLN A 2 22.44 3.21 8.35
CA GLN A 2 22.59 1.96 7.61
C GLN A 2 21.19 1.44 7.23
N GLY A 3 20.83 1.50 5.95
CA GLY A 3 19.53 1.06 5.47
C GLY A 3 19.44 -0.47 5.36
N VAL A 4 18.22 -0.98 5.46
CA VAL A 4 17.90 -2.41 5.35
C VAL A 4 16.71 -2.57 4.42
N TYR A 5 16.74 -3.55 3.51
CA TYR A 5 15.63 -3.80 2.60
C TYR A 5 14.78 -4.97 3.13
N PRO A 6 13.52 -4.74 3.50
CA PRO A 6 12.62 -5.81 3.86
C PRO A 6 12.19 -6.58 2.62
N VAL A 7 12.65 -7.83 2.49
CA VAL A 7 12.44 -8.63 1.27
C VAL A 7 10.95 -8.87 0.97
N LYS A 8 10.09 -8.75 1.98
CA LYS A 8 8.63 -8.79 1.82
C LYS A 8 8.09 -7.77 0.81
N GLY A 9 8.83 -6.68 0.56
CA GLY A 9 8.44 -5.64 -0.40
C GLY A 9 8.50 -6.11 -1.86
N ASN A 10 9.47 -6.98 -2.18
CA ASN A 10 9.60 -7.68 -3.45
C ASN A 10 10.69 -8.77 -3.31
N GLN A 11 10.29 -10.04 -3.32
CA GLN A 11 11.21 -11.19 -3.17
C GLN A 11 11.86 -11.61 -4.50
N ASP A 12 11.61 -10.90 -5.61
CA ASP A 12 12.23 -11.21 -6.89
C ASP A 12 13.75 -11.21 -6.75
N ARG A 13 14.37 -12.28 -7.25
CA ARG A 13 15.79 -12.51 -7.09
C ARG A 13 16.63 -11.36 -7.65
N PHE A 14 16.26 -10.83 -8.81
CA PHE A 14 17.05 -9.77 -9.45
C PHE A 14 16.96 -8.47 -8.64
N VAL A 15 15.79 -8.16 -8.10
CA VAL A 15 15.60 -7.00 -7.22
C VAL A 15 16.47 -7.11 -5.96
N VAL A 16 16.41 -8.25 -5.27
CA VAL A 16 17.19 -8.45 -4.03
C VAL A 16 18.70 -8.49 -4.31
N GLU A 17 19.14 -9.19 -5.36
CA GLU A 17 20.56 -9.24 -5.75
C GLU A 17 21.10 -7.85 -6.12
N ASP A 18 20.33 -7.03 -6.85
CA ASP A 18 20.73 -5.66 -7.20
C ASP A 18 20.79 -4.76 -5.96
N ILE A 19 19.83 -4.84 -5.05
CA ILE A 19 19.85 -4.09 -3.79
C ILE A 19 21.11 -4.43 -2.98
N VAL A 20 21.47 -5.71 -2.87
CA VAL A 20 22.70 -6.13 -2.16
C VAL A 20 23.95 -5.63 -2.88
N LYS A 21 23.99 -5.73 -4.21
CA LYS A 21 25.14 -5.33 -5.03
C LYS A 21 25.37 -3.81 -4.96
N PHE A 22 24.36 -3.01 -5.28
CA PHE A 22 24.47 -1.55 -5.31
C PHE A 22 24.47 -0.94 -3.90
N GLY A 23 23.88 -1.62 -2.92
CA GLY A 23 23.89 -1.24 -1.52
C GLY A 23 25.19 -1.54 -0.77
N SER A 24 26.08 -2.37 -1.35
CA SER A 24 27.31 -2.83 -0.69
C SER A 24 28.22 -1.69 -0.18
N PRO A 25 28.51 -0.60 -0.95
CA PRO A 25 29.29 0.53 -0.45
C PRO A 25 28.68 1.23 0.77
N PHE A 26 27.36 1.11 0.95
CA PHE A 26 26.60 1.74 2.02
C PHE A 26 26.32 0.79 3.20
N ARG A 27 26.87 -0.44 3.15
CA ARG A 27 26.57 -1.54 4.10
C ARG A 27 25.06 -1.85 4.16
N PHE A 28 24.36 -1.69 3.05
CA PHE A 28 22.91 -1.87 2.99
C PHE A 28 22.55 -3.34 3.28
N GLY A 29 21.67 -3.55 4.26
CA GLY A 29 21.27 -4.87 4.75
C GLY A 29 19.99 -5.42 4.14
N LEU A 30 19.60 -6.60 4.59
CA LEU A 30 18.31 -7.22 4.29
C LEU A 30 17.53 -7.50 5.58
N GLU A 31 16.22 -7.39 5.53
CA GLU A 31 15.30 -7.82 6.57
C GLU A 31 14.48 -8.99 6.08
N ALA A 32 14.27 -9.97 6.97
CA ALA A 32 13.45 -11.14 6.73
C ALA A 32 12.35 -11.21 7.79
N GLY A 33 11.09 -11.36 7.35
CA GLY A 33 9.92 -11.49 8.21
C GLY A 33 9.44 -12.94 8.37
N SER A 34 10.11 -13.91 7.73
CA SER A 34 9.70 -15.31 7.75
C SER A 34 10.85 -16.28 7.50
N LYS A 35 10.64 -17.57 7.79
CA LYS A 35 11.64 -18.64 7.62
C LYS A 35 12.09 -18.84 6.15
N PRO A 36 11.23 -18.73 5.12
CA PRO A 36 11.72 -18.75 3.74
C PRO A 36 12.58 -17.52 3.41
N GLU A 37 12.19 -16.35 3.92
CA GLU A 37 12.87 -15.09 3.67
C GLU A 37 14.27 -15.02 4.28
N ILE A 38 14.50 -15.61 5.46
CA ILE A 38 15.86 -15.63 6.06
C ILE A 38 16.84 -16.42 5.18
N LEU A 39 16.41 -17.52 4.57
CA LEU A 39 17.26 -18.31 3.67
C LEU A 39 17.63 -17.52 2.40
N LEU A 40 16.65 -16.82 1.82
CA LEU A 40 16.87 -15.90 0.70
C LEU A 40 17.87 -14.81 1.08
N ALA A 41 17.64 -14.15 2.22
CA ALA A 41 18.46 -13.04 2.68
C ALA A 41 19.90 -13.48 3.00
N MET A 42 20.08 -14.62 3.68
CA MET A 42 21.40 -15.21 3.93
C MET A 42 22.14 -15.52 2.62
N SER A 43 21.46 -16.15 1.66
CA SER A 43 22.04 -16.48 0.35
C SER A 43 22.54 -15.24 -0.40
N CYS A 44 21.74 -14.16 -0.40
CA CYS A 44 22.10 -12.92 -1.08
C CYS A 44 23.23 -12.18 -0.35
N LEU A 45 23.17 -12.08 0.98
CA LEU A 45 24.17 -11.36 1.79
C LEU A 45 25.55 -12.02 1.78
N CYS A 46 25.67 -13.31 1.47
CA CYS A 46 26.98 -13.94 1.22
C CYS A 46 27.80 -13.25 0.11
N LYS A 47 27.14 -12.53 -0.80
CA LYS A 47 27.78 -11.73 -1.87
C LYS A 47 27.77 -10.22 -1.56
N GLY A 48 27.25 -9.84 -0.40
CA GLY A 48 27.08 -8.46 0.03
C GLY A 48 28.25 -7.93 0.85
N ASN A 49 28.03 -6.80 1.50
CA ASN A 49 28.99 -6.24 2.45
C ASN A 49 28.98 -7.06 3.76
N PRO A 50 30.13 -7.47 4.32
CA PRO A 50 30.19 -8.23 5.57
C PRO A 50 29.55 -7.54 6.78
N ASP A 51 29.53 -6.20 6.79
CA ASP A 51 28.93 -5.41 7.87
C ASP A 51 27.42 -5.16 7.67
N ALA A 52 26.85 -5.59 6.54
CA ALA A 52 25.44 -5.44 6.23
C ALA A 52 24.56 -6.22 7.22
N PHE A 53 23.54 -5.56 7.77
CA PHE A 53 22.61 -6.21 8.69
C PHE A 53 21.80 -7.30 8.00
N LEU A 54 21.56 -8.39 8.73
CA LEU A 54 20.44 -9.29 8.51
C LEU A 54 19.48 -9.13 9.68
N VAL A 55 18.39 -8.39 9.51
CA VAL A 55 17.39 -8.17 10.55
C VAL A 55 16.32 -9.26 10.45
N CYS A 56 16.03 -9.94 11.55
CA CYS A 56 15.07 -11.04 11.59
C CYS A 56 13.84 -10.66 12.42
N ASN A 57 12.75 -10.32 11.73
CA ASN A 57 11.42 -10.06 12.29
C ASN A 57 10.47 -11.24 12.03
N GLY A 58 9.20 -11.06 12.38
CA GLY A 58 8.14 -12.03 12.22
C GLY A 58 8.06 -13.04 13.36
N PHE A 59 7.15 -13.99 13.23
CA PHE A 59 7.02 -15.09 14.20
C PHE A 59 8.19 -16.08 14.07
N LYS A 60 8.86 -16.39 15.18
CA LYS A 60 10.07 -17.22 15.19
C LYS A 60 9.87 -18.50 15.99
N ASP A 61 9.93 -19.63 15.29
CA ASP A 61 10.03 -20.94 15.92
C ASP A 61 11.50 -21.36 16.12
N ALA A 62 11.73 -22.56 16.67
CA ALA A 62 13.06 -23.07 16.97
C ALA A 62 13.96 -23.16 15.72
N GLU A 63 13.38 -23.52 14.57
CA GLU A 63 14.10 -23.64 13.32
C GLU A 63 14.52 -22.26 12.79
N TYR A 64 13.62 -21.27 12.81
CA TYR A 64 13.96 -19.89 12.46
C TYR A 64 15.13 -19.40 13.33
N ILE A 65 15.01 -19.51 14.65
CA ILE A 65 16.06 -19.01 15.56
C ILE A 65 17.39 -19.74 15.32
N SER A 66 17.35 -21.04 15.06
CA SER A 66 18.55 -21.83 14.71
C SER A 66 19.20 -21.33 13.41
N LEU A 67 18.42 -20.99 12.38
CA LEU A 67 18.93 -20.40 11.14
C LEU A 67 19.56 -19.02 11.38
N ALA A 68 18.95 -18.17 12.20
CA ALA A 68 19.53 -16.87 12.54
C ALA A 68 20.85 -17.00 13.32
N LEU A 69 20.95 -17.95 14.24
CA LEU A 69 22.20 -18.28 14.95
C LEU A 69 23.24 -18.90 14.00
N LEU A 70 22.83 -19.69 13.00
CA LEU A 70 23.71 -20.19 11.95
C LEU A 70 24.26 -19.04 11.10
N GLY A 71 23.43 -18.04 10.76
CA GLY A 71 23.86 -16.81 10.09
C GLY A 71 25.02 -16.13 10.80
N ARG A 72 24.97 -16.06 12.14
CA ARG A 72 26.09 -15.57 12.97
C ARG A 72 27.35 -16.43 12.84
N LYS A 73 27.23 -17.76 12.80
CA LYS A 73 28.38 -18.66 12.57
C LYS A 73 29.00 -18.46 11.18
N LEU A 74 28.19 -18.08 10.20
CA LEU A 74 28.61 -17.72 8.84
C LEU A 74 29.13 -16.28 8.73
N ALA A 75 29.37 -15.61 9.87
CA ALA A 75 29.84 -14.23 9.97
C ALA A 75 28.88 -13.18 9.36
N LEU A 76 27.60 -13.50 9.20
CA LEU A 76 26.59 -12.50 8.87
C LEU A 76 26.28 -11.64 10.13
N ASN A 77 26.03 -10.35 9.91
CA ASN A 77 25.65 -9.41 10.97
C ASN A 77 24.16 -9.56 11.31
N THR A 78 23.77 -10.75 11.76
CA THR A 78 22.39 -11.15 12.03
C THR A 78 21.89 -10.63 13.38
N VAL A 79 20.71 -10.01 13.39
CA VAL A 79 20.02 -9.51 14.58
C VAL A 79 18.67 -10.20 14.72
N ILE A 80 18.43 -10.86 15.84
CA ILE A 80 17.16 -11.52 16.16
C ILE A 80 16.28 -10.52 16.91
N VAL A 81 15.26 -9.98 16.25
CA VAL A 81 14.37 -8.98 16.86
C VAL A 81 13.23 -9.68 17.58
N LEU A 82 13.18 -9.58 18.90
CA LEU A 82 12.09 -10.15 19.70
C LEU A 82 10.78 -9.41 19.42
N GLU A 83 9.77 -10.14 18.95
CA GLU A 83 8.42 -9.62 18.74
C GLU A 83 7.42 -10.12 19.79
N GLN A 84 7.76 -11.21 20.48
CA GLN A 84 7.03 -11.78 21.61
C GLN A 84 7.99 -12.07 22.78
N GLU A 85 7.51 -11.99 24.02
CA GLU A 85 8.38 -12.15 25.22
C GLU A 85 8.93 -13.58 25.32
N GLU A 86 8.12 -14.55 24.90
CA GLU A 86 8.37 -15.99 24.95
C GLU A 86 9.51 -16.42 24.00
N GLU A 87 9.75 -15.67 22.92
CA GLU A 87 10.85 -15.93 21.99
C GLU A 87 12.23 -15.88 22.68
N LEU A 88 12.36 -15.09 23.76
CA LEU A 88 13.62 -14.93 24.48
C LEU A 88 14.11 -16.25 25.10
N ASP A 89 13.21 -17.08 25.63
CA ASP A 89 13.58 -18.38 26.20
C ASP A 89 14.23 -19.28 25.14
N LEU A 90 13.60 -19.30 23.97
CA LEU A 90 14.07 -20.10 22.85
C LEU A 90 15.41 -19.59 22.30
N VAL A 91 15.60 -18.26 22.22
CA VAL A 91 16.89 -17.66 21.84
C VAL A 91 18.00 -18.05 22.80
N ILE A 92 17.76 -17.98 24.12
CA ILE A 92 18.77 -18.31 25.14
C ILE A 92 19.12 -19.80 25.08
N ASP A 93 18.13 -20.68 25.06
CA ASP A 93 18.33 -22.13 25.03
C ASP A 93 19.10 -22.58 23.77
N LEU A 94 18.68 -22.12 22.58
CA LEU A 94 19.35 -22.47 21.33
C LEU A 94 20.74 -21.84 21.21
N SER A 95 20.92 -20.60 21.69
CA SER A 95 22.23 -19.96 21.76
C SER A 95 23.24 -20.80 22.55
N GLN A 96 22.83 -21.31 23.71
CA GLN A 96 23.65 -22.17 24.56
C GLN A 96 23.94 -23.51 23.89
N LYS A 97 22.92 -24.18 23.34
CA LYS A 97 23.07 -25.46 22.62
C LYS A 97 23.99 -25.36 21.41
N MET A 98 23.90 -24.28 20.65
CA MET A 98 24.71 -24.07 19.45
C MET A 98 26.08 -23.45 19.74
N ASN A 99 26.32 -23.03 20.99
CA ASN A 99 27.47 -22.24 21.43
C ASN A 99 27.70 -20.99 20.57
N VAL A 100 26.64 -20.21 20.36
CA VAL A 100 26.66 -18.96 19.58
C VAL A 100 26.12 -17.84 20.44
N ARG A 101 26.89 -16.78 20.66
CA ARG A 101 26.39 -15.58 21.34
C ARG A 101 25.50 -14.77 20.36
N PRO A 102 24.20 -14.57 20.65
CA PRO A 102 23.28 -13.91 19.74
C PRO A 102 23.48 -12.40 19.77
N VAL A 103 23.01 -11.73 18.72
CA VAL A 103 22.68 -10.30 18.77
C VAL A 103 21.17 -10.19 18.79
N ILE A 104 20.65 -9.55 19.82
CA ILE A 104 19.23 -9.45 20.13
C ILE A 104 18.78 -8.02 19.89
N GLY A 105 17.69 -7.88 19.13
CA GLY A 105 16.88 -6.67 19.11
C GLY A 105 15.57 -6.89 19.84
N LEU A 106 14.82 -5.83 20.12
CA LEU A 106 13.43 -5.93 20.53
C LEU A 106 12.57 -4.95 19.75
N ARG A 107 11.36 -5.38 19.39
CA ARG A 107 10.35 -4.51 18.80
C ARG A 107 9.51 -3.88 19.91
N ALA A 108 9.51 -2.57 20.03
CA ALA A 108 8.69 -1.86 21.01
C ALA A 108 7.30 -1.52 20.45
N LYS A 109 6.27 -1.71 21.28
CA LYS A 109 4.95 -1.12 21.04
C LYS A 109 4.96 0.34 21.49
N LEU A 110 4.81 1.23 20.52
CA LEU A 110 4.65 2.66 20.79
C LEU A 110 3.22 2.99 21.21
N ARG A 111 3.06 4.05 21.99
CA ARG A 111 1.76 4.65 22.33
C ARG A 111 1.27 5.58 21.23
N THR A 112 2.20 6.18 20.49
CA THR A 112 1.92 6.97 19.29
C THR A 112 1.14 6.13 18.28
N LYS A 113 0.02 6.67 17.76
CA LYS A 113 -0.87 5.97 16.83
C LYS A 113 -0.84 6.63 15.46
N HIS A 114 -0.83 5.81 14.41
CA HIS A 114 -1.12 6.23 13.04
C HIS A 114 -2.58 5.89 12.71
N SER A 115 -3.38 6.87 12.31
CA SER A 115 -4.75 6.68 11.79
C SER A 115 -4.73 6.37 10.29
N GLY A 116 -5.78 5.73 9.76
CA GLY A 116 -5.93 5.41 8.33
C GLY A 116 -5.78 3.93 8.00
N HIS A 117 -5.93 3.57 6.73
CA HIS A 117 -5.90 2.18 6.24
C HIS A 117 -4.60 1.43 6.62
N PHE A 118 -3.47 2.14 6.65
CA PHE A 118 -2.16 1.58 7.00
C PHE A 118 -1.80 1.62 8.50
N GLY A 119 -2.66 2.21 9.34
CA GLY A 119 -2.42 2.40 10.78
C GLY A 119 -2.79 1.22 11.67
N SER A 120 -3.58 0.26 11.16
CA SER A 120 -4.14 -0.87 11.94
C SER A 120 -3.08 -1.86 12.47
N THR A 121 -1.87 -1.85 11.91
CA THR A 121 -0.75 -2.71 12.33
C THR A 121 0.12 -2.11 13.43
N SER A 122 -0.18 -0.88 13.87
CA SER A 122 0.66 -0.08 14.77
C SER A 122 -0.01 0.20 16.11
N GLY A 123 0.81 0.58 17.10
CA GLY A 123 0.37 0.90 18.45
C GLY A 123 0.17 -0.32 19.37
N GLU A 124 -0.40 -0.09 20.56
CA GLU A 124 -0.52 -1.08 21.65
C GLU A 124 -1.29 -2.36 21.25
N LYS A 125 -2.25 -2.24 20.32
CA LYS A 125 -3.04 -3.36 19.77
C LYS A 125 -2.39 -4.09 18.60
N GLY A 126 -1.20 -3.67 18.15
CA GLY A 126 -0.48 -4.34 17.07
C GLY A 126 -0.19 -5.81 17.38
N LYS A 127 -0.20 -6.65 16.34
CA LYS A 127 0.04 -8.11 16.42
C LYS A 127 1.42 -8.45 17.02
N PHE A 128 2.40 -7.59 16.80
CA PHE A 128 3.80 -7.79 17.17
C PHE A 128 4.32 -6.67 18.06
N GLY A 129 5.37 -6.99 18.82
CA GLY A 129 6.08 -6.05 19.67
C GLY A 129 5.74 -6.17 21.16
N LEU A 130 6.64 -5.65 21.97
CA LEU A 130 6.62 -5.74 23.42
C LEU A 130 6.11 -4.44 24.04
N THR A 131 5.21 -4.59 25.00
CA THR A 131 4.84 -3.49 25.91
C THR A 131 6.01 -3.13 26.83
N THR A 132 6.00 -1.94 27.42
CA THR A 132 7.04 -1.50 28.37
C THR A 132 7.25 -2.51 29.52
N THR A 133 6.18 -3.13 30.00
CA THR A 133 6.25 -4.15 31.06
C THR A 133 7.02 -5.39 30.59
N GLN A 134 6.76 -5.87 29.37
CA GLN A 134 7.46 -7.00 28.77
C GLN A 134 8.92 -6.66 28.49
N ILE A 135 9.22 -5.45 27.99
CA ILE A 135 10.59 -4.96 27.78
C ILE A 135 11.40 -5.01 29.08
N VAL A 136 10.84 -4.53 30.20
CA VAL A 136 11.52 -4.58 31.51
C VAL A 136 11.77 -6.02 31.96
N ARG A 137 10.85 -6.96 31.69
CA ARG A 137 11.04 -8.38 31.98
C ARG A 137 12.14 -9.01 31.12
N VAL A 138 12.16 -8.73 29.81
CA VAL A 138 13.24 -9.13 28.88
C VAL A 138 14.60 -8.67 29.39
N VAL A 139 14.73 -7.40 29.78
CA VAL A 139 15.98 -6.85 30.34
C VAL A 139 16.40 -7.58 31.62
N ARG A 140 15.47 -7.84 32.54
CA ARG A 140 15.76 -8.59 33.78
C ARG A 140 16.22 -10.01 33.48
N LYS A 141 15.57 -10.70 32.56
CA LYS A 141 15.88 -12.07 32.17
C LYS A 141 17.24 -12.18 31.48
N LEU A 142 17.54 -11.27 30.55
CA LEU A 142 18.86 -11.18 29.92
C LEU A 142 19.96 -10.89 30.95
N ARG A 143 19.69 -10.04 31.94
CA ARG A 143 20.63 -9.80 33.04
C ARG A 143 20.89 -11.05 33.87
N GLN A 144 19.83 -11.79 34.24
CA GLN A 144 19.93 -13.05 34.99
C GLN A 144 20.71 -14.12 34.20
N ALA A 145 20.56 -14.15 32.87
CA ALA A 145 21.29 -15.05 31.99
C ALA A 145 22.72 -14.59 31.67
N GLY A 146 23.17 -13.41 32.13
CA GLY A 146 24.49 -12.86 31.77
C GLY A 146 24.62 -12.51 30.28
N MET A 147 23.53 -12.11 29.64
CA MET A 147 23.40 -11.83 28.21
C MET A 147 22.87 -10.42 27.91
N LEU A 148 22.89 -9.50 28.87
CA LEU A 148 22.36 -8.13 28.67
C LEU A 148 23.15 -7.34 27.61
N ASP A 149 24.42 -7.66 27.39
CA ASP A 149 25.26 -7.15 26.30
C ASP A 149 24.81 -7.61 24.90
N CYS A 150 24.01 -8.67 24.82
CA CYS A 150 23.46 -9.17 23.55
C CYS A 150 22.33 -8.28 23.05
N LEU A 151 21.66 -7.51 23.92
CA LEU A 151 20.62 -6.57 23.52
C LEU A 151 21.25 -5.29 22.94
N GLN A 152 21.16 -5.13 21.62
CA GLN A 152 21.90 -4.11 20.88
C GLN A 152 21.03 -3.26 19.94
N LEU A 153 19.79 -3.67 19.64
CA LEU A 153 18.92 -3.00 18.68
C LEU A 153 17.52 -2.74 19.26
N LEU A 154 17.03 -1.51 19.12
CA LEU A 154 15.63 -1.18 19.36
C LEU A 154 14.94 -1.00 18.02
N HIS A 155 13.95 -1.83 17.73
CA HIS A 155 13.11 -1.72 16.54
C HIS A 155 11.73 -1.17 16.93
N PHE A 156 11.11 -0.40 16.04
CA PHE A 156 9.70 -0.05 16.14
C PHE A 156 9.12 0.16 14.75
N HIS A 157 7.79 0.16 14.65
CA HIS A 157 7.11 0.42 13.41
C HIS A 157 5.91 1.33 13.68
N ILE A 158 5.92 2.53 13.09
CA ILE A 158 4.81 3.50 13.18
C ILE A 158 3.69 3.11 12.22
N GLY A 159 4.01 2.43 11.11
CA GLY A 159 3.09 1.98 10.08
C GLY A 159 3.73 2.12 8.69
N SER A 160 3.01 1.66 7.66
CA SER A 160 3.37 1.96 6.27
C SER A 160 2.76 3.30 5.85
N GLN A 161 3.37 3.99 4.86
CA GLN A 161 2.81 5.20 4.26
C GLN A 161 2.51 6.32 5.29
N ILE A 162 3.52 6.70 6.09
CA ILE A 162 3.36 7.76 7.09
C ILE A 162 3.15 9.09 6.35
N PRO A 163 2.08 9.85 6.60
CA PRO A 163 1.68 11.00 5.76
C PRO A 163 2.41 12.31 6.13
N SER A 164 2.94 12.44 7.35
CA SER A 164 3.56 13.68 7.83
C SER A 164 4.78 13.46 8.73
N THR A 165 5.69 14.44 8.72
CA THR A 165 6.89 14.46 9.57
C THR A 165 6.58 14.70 11.04
N ALA A 166 5.44 15.32 11.37
CA ALA A 166 5.00 15.50 12.75
C ALA A 166 4.74 14.14 13.43
N LEU A 167 3.94 13.28 12.79
CA LEU A 167 3.65 11.94 13.29
C LEU A 167 4.93 11.07 13.37
N LEU A 168 5.80 11.19 12.37
CA LEU A 168 7.11 10.54 12.36
C LEU A 168 7.96 10.97 13.56
N SER A 169 8.07 12.28 13.79
CA SER A 169 8.88 12.85 14.88
C SER A 169 8.38 12.40 16.24
N ASP A 170 7.07 12.39 16.46
CA ASP A 170 6.45 11.93 17.71
C ASP A 170 6.80 10.47 18.00
N GLY A 171 6.65 9.59 17.01
CA GLY A 171 6.97 8.16 17.16
C GLY A 171 8.46 7.90 17.37
N VAL A 172 9.32 8.59 16.62
CA VAL A 172 10.79 8.48 16.76
C VAL A 172 11.25 9.01 18.12
N ALA A 173 10.67 10.12 18.60
CA ALA A 173 11.00 10.68 19.91
C ALA A 173 10.63 9.72 21.06
N GLU A 174 9.45 9.08 21.00
CA GLU A 174 9.04 8.05 21.96
C GLU A 174 10.04 6.87 21.97
N ALA A 175 10.39 6.36 20.79
CA ALA A 175 11.34 5.27 20.66
C ALA A 175 12.76 5.66 21.15
N ALA A 176 13.21 6.87 20.87
CA ALA A 176 14.50 7.37 21.33
C ALA A 176 14.56 7.46 22.88
N GLN A 177 13.44 7.77 23.55
CA GLN A 177 13.36 7.70 25.01
C GLN A 177 13.52 6.27 25.51
N LEU A 178 12.82 5.30 24.89
CA LEU A 178 12.96 3.88 25.23
C LEU A 178 14.40 3.40 25.03
N TYR A 179 15.05 3.78 23.93
CA TYR A 179 16.45 3.47 23.67
C TYR A 179 17.36 3.97 24.80
N CYS A 180 17.21 5.24 25.21
CA CYS A 180 18.02 5.81 26.27
C CYS A 180 17.77 5.12 27.62
N GLU A 181 16.54 4.72 27.91
CA GLU A 181 16.23 3.95 29.12
C GLU A 181 16.82 2.53 29.09
N LEU A 182 16.88 1.87 27.94
CA LEU A 182 17.57 0.58 27.78
C LEU A 182 19.08 0.72 28.03
N VAL A 183 19.71 1.78 27.53
CA VAL A 183 21.11 2.12 27.84
C VAL A 183 21.29 2.34 29.35
N ARG A 184 20.40 3.12 29.98
CA ARG A 184 20.43 3.35 31.44
C ARG A 184 20.29 2.06 32.25
N LEU A 185 19.50 1.10 31.75
CA LEU A 185 19.34 -0.22 32.36
C LEU A 185 20.55 -1.16 32.11
N GLY A 186 21.56 -0.72 31.36
CA GLY A 186 22.82 -1.43 31.14
C GLY A 186 22.86 -2.30 29.88
N ALA A 187 21.87 -2.20 28.99
CA ALA A 187 21.93 -2.85 27.69
C ALA A 187 22.99 -2.19 26.80
N HIS A 188 23.68 -2.99 25.98
CA HIS A 188 24.71 -2.50 25.07
C HIS A 188 24.10 -2.01 23.75
N MET A 189 23.14 -1.09 23.85
CA MET A 189 22.41 -0.58 22.71
C MET A 189 23.34 0.14 21.72
N LYS A 190 23.11 -0.10 20.43
CA LYS A 190 23.89 0.45 19.32
C LYS A 190 23.03 1.02 18.20
N VAL A 191 21.86 0.43 17.97
CA VAL A 191 21.04 0.70 16.80
C VAL A 191 19.62 1.08 17.23
N ILE A 192 19.09 2.15 16.64
CA ILE A 192 17.65 2.41 16.57
C ILE A 192 17.23 2.12 15.15
N ASP A 193 16.35 1.13 15.00
CA ASP A 193 15.71 0.78 13.75
C ASP A 193 14.28 1.33 13.75
N ILE A 194 14.04 2.28 12.85
CA ILE A 194 12.75 2.98 12.75
C ILE A 194 11.72 2.20 11.93
N GLY A 195 12.11 1.03 11.40
CA GLY A 195 11.30 0.23 10.50
C GLY A 195 11.05 0.95 9.17
N GLY A 196 9.97 0.56 8.49
CA GLY A 196 9.51 1.24 7.27
C GLY A 196 8.69 2.50 7.55
N GLY A 197 7.89 2.90 6.58
CA GLY A 197 6.93 4.00 6.73
C GLY A 197 7.26 5.26 5.94
N LEU A 198 8.46 5.36 5.36
CA LEU A 198 8.73 6.33 4.30
C LEU A 198 7.72 6.10 3.16
N GLY A 199 6.81 7.07 2.99
CA GLY A 199 5.71 6.98 2.03
C GLY A 199 6.10 7.44 0.63
N ILE A 200 5.22 7.16 -0.31
CA ILE A 200 5.33 7.54 -1.72
C ILE A 200 4.12 8.39 -2.11
N ASP A 201 4.36 9.44 -2.88
CA ASP A 201 3.30 10.26 -3.45
C ASP A 201 2.71 9.58 -4.71
N TYR A 202 1.67 8.77 -4.54
CA TYR A 202 1.05 8.04 -5.64
C TYR A 202 0.11 8.90 -6.48
N ASP A 203 -0.56 9.88 -5.88
CA ASP A 203 -1.55 10.74 -6.56
C ASP A 203 -0.97 12.10 -7.02
N GLY A 204 0.26 12.44 -6.61
CA GLY A 204 0.93 13.68 -6.99
C GLY A 204 0.47 14.91 -6.20
N SER A 205 -0.40 14.74 -5.21
CA SER A 205 -0.99 15.84 -4.44
C SER A 205 -0.03 16.48 -3.44
N LYS A 206 1.03 15.76 -3.05
CA LYS A 206 1.97 16.14 -1.99
C LYS A 206 1.27 16.54 -0.69
N SER A 207 0.23 15.80 -0.32
CA SER A 207 -0.64 16.11 0.81
C SER A 207 -0.59 15.04 1.89
N GLY A 208 -0.69 15.47 3.15
CA GLY A 208 -0.84 14.58 4.30
C GLY A 208 -2.30 14.26 4.62
N GLU A 209 -3.24 14.85 3.86
CA GLU A 209 -4.68 14.61 3.96
C GLU A 209 -5.14 13.45 3.04
N SER A 210 -4.29 13.04 2.09
CA SER A 210 -4.52 11.87 1.24
C SER A 210 -3.81 10.65 1.83
N ASP A 211 -4.53 9.53 1.94
CA ASP A 211 -3.96 8.24 2.34
C ASP A 211 -3.01 7.65 1.27
N LEU A 212 -2.96 8.25 0.09
CA LEU A 212 -2.17 7.83 -1.08
C LEU A 212 -0.97 8.76 -1.34
N SER A 213 -0.76 9.78 -0.50
CA SER A 213 0.31 10.76 -0.68
C SER A 213 1.12 10.98 0.61
N VAL A 214 2.09 11.89 0.55
CA VAL A 214 2.89 12.36 1.68
C VAL A 214 3.11 13.87 1.60
N ALA A 215 3.12 14.53 2.75
CA ALA A 215 3.35 15.98 2.88
C ALA A 215 4.84 16.37 3.03
N TYR A 216 5.78 15.50 2.64
CA TYR A 216 7.20 15.72 2.89
C TYR A 216 8.09 15.20 1.76
N THR A 217 9.29 15.76 1.71
CA THR A 217 10.42 15.29 0.91
C THR A 217 11.25 14.25 1.66
N LEU A 218 12.13 13.54 0.95
CA LEU A 218 13.05 12.58 1.56
C LEU A 218 13.98 13.25 2.58
N GLU A 219 14.44 14.46 2.27
CA GLU A 219 15.30 15.27 3.13
C GLU A 219 14.58 15.64 4.44
N GLU A 220 13.34 16.12 4.35
CA GLU A 220 12.53 16.45 5.54
C GLU A 220 12.23 15.22 6.40
N TYR A 221 11.99 14.06 5.78
CA TYR A 221 11.86 12.78 6.50
C TYR A 221 13.14 12.43 7.26
N ALA A 222 14.30 12.52 6.60
CA ALA A 222 15.59 12.21 7.20
C ALA A 222 15.92 13.18 8.35
N ASP A 223 15.70 14.47 8.14
CA ASP A 223 15.93 15.51 9.15
C ASP A 223 15.04 15.33 10.37
N ALA A 224 13.75 15.03 10.18
CA ALA A 224 12.82 14.76 11.26
C ALA A 224 13.28 13.60 12.15
N VAL A 225 13.74 12.50 11.55
CA VAL A 225 14.26 11.32 12.26
C VAL A 225 15.54 11.67 13.01
N VAL A 226 16.53 12.26 12.33
CA VAL A 226 17.84 12.58 12.91
C VAL A 226 17.70 13.59 14.04
N ALA A 227 16.90 14.64 13.84
CA ALA A 227 16.66 15.67 14.86
C ALA A 227 15.99 15.08 16.11
N SER A 228 14.98 14.22 15.94
CA SER A 228 14.25 13.59 17.05
C SER A 228 15.16 12.67 17.88
N VAL A 229 15.96 11.82 17.22
CA VAL A 229 16.93 10.95 17.92
C VAL A 229 18.00 11.79 18.63
N ARG A 230 18.59 12.78 17.92
CA ARG A 230 19.63 13.65 18.47
C ARG A 230 19.14 14.39 19.71
N PHE A 231 17.97 15.02 19.64
CA PHE A 231 17.41 15.81 20.73
C PHE A 231 17.30 15.00 22.03
N VAL A 232 16.79 13.77 21.94
CA VAL A 232 16.62 12.89 23.10
C VAL A 232 17.97 12.39 23.63
N CYS A 233 18.86 11.93 22.74
CA CYS A 233 20.17 11.43 23.14
C CYS A 233 21.05 12.52 23.77
N ASP A 234 21.07 13.74 23.22
CA ASP A 234 21.82 14.89 23.76
C ASP A 234 21.34 15.21 25.18
N ARG A 235 20.02 15.32 25.37
CA ARG A 235 19.41 15.62 26.69
C ARG A 235 19.70 14.55 27.75
N LYS A 236 19.80 13.29 27.34
CA LYS A 236 20.09 12.16 28.22
C LYS A 236 21.58 11.84 28.33
N SER A 237 22.43 12.57 27.60
CA SER A 237 23.88 12.33 27.49
C SER A 237 24.21 10.88 27.08
N VAL A 238 23.42 10.33 26.16
CA VAL A 238 23.59 8.99 25.58
C VAL A 238 24.28 9.12 24.22
N LYS A 239 25.26 8.25 23.94
CA LYS A 239 25.92 8.21 22.62
C LYS A 239 24.88 7.98 21.52
N HIS A 240 24.98 8.76 20.44
CA HIS A 240 24.07 8.64 19.30
C HIS A 240 24.16 7.23 18.67
N PRO A 241 23.00 6.57 18.45
CA PRO A 241 22.97 5.25 17.81
C PRO A 241 23.23 5.33 16.31
N VAL A 242 23.50 4.17 15.71
CA VAL A 242 23.26 3.98 14.28
C VAL A 242 21.76 4.00 14.05
N ILE A 243 21.30 4.87 13.16
CA ILE A 243 19.92 4.87 12.67
C ILE A 243 19.83 3.87 11.51
N CYS A 244 18.87 2.95 11.62
CA CYS A 244 18.48 1.97 10.62
C CYS A 244 17.04 2.27 10.16
N SER A 245 16.75 2.02 8.87
CA SER A 245 15.39 2.11 8.33
C SER A 245 15.13 0.98 7.32
N GLU A 246 13.88 0.53 7.27
CA GLU A 246 13.38 -0.57 6.44
C GLU A 246 12.43 -0.05 5.34
N SER A 247 12.87 0.97 4.60
CA SER A 247 12.05 1.72 3.64
C SER A 247 11.79 0.97 2.32
N GLY A 248 11.28 -0.27 2.39
CA GLY A 248 11.11 -1.16 1.22
C GLY A 248 10.27 -0.55 0.10
N ARG A 249 9.06 -0.06 0.41
CA ARG A 249 8.15 0.56 -0.56
C ARG A 249 8.83 1.69 -1.34
N ALA A 250 9.57 2.56 -0.64
CA ALA A 250 10.24 3.69 -1.27
C ALA A 250 11.37 3.28 -2.22
N ILE A 251 12.05 2.17 -1.93
CA ILE A 251 13.15 1.66 -2.75
C ILE A 251 12.63 1.02 -4.05
N VAL A 252 11.53 0.26 -3.97
CA VAL A 252 11.03 -0.53 -5.12
C VAL A 252 9.80 0.03 -5.80
N SER A 253 9.20 1.15 -5.37
CA SER A 253 7.98 1.65 -6.01
C SER A 253 8.18 2.08 -7.47
N HIS A 254 9.29 2.74 -7.78
CA HIS A 254 9.51 3.37 -9.10
C HIS A 254 10.36 2.51 -10.07
N HIS A 255 10.85 1.34 -9.65
CA HIS A 255 11.78 0.55 -10.46
C HIS A 255 11.12 -0.24 -11.60
N SER A 256 9.79 -0.39 -11.57
CA SER A 256 9.03 -1.20 -12.52
C SER A 256 7.88 -0.40 -13.12
N VAL A 257 7.65 -0.59 -14.42
CA VAL A 257 6.54 0.00 -15.17
C VAL A 257 5.82 -1.12 -15.90
N LEU A 258 4.51 -1.18 -15.74
CA LEU A 258 3.68 -2.11 -16.50
C LEU A 258 3.21 -1.44 -17.78
N ILE A 259 3.53 -2.06 -18.92
CA ILE A 259 3.11 -1.61 -20.24
C ILE A 259 2.11 -2.62 -20.80
N PHE A 260 0.92 -2.15 -21.13
CA PHE A 260 -0.15 -2.95 -21.71
C PHE A 260 -0.81 -2.21 -22.88
N GLU A 261 -1.44 -2.97 -23.76
CA GLU A 261 -2.13 -2.45 -24.94
C GLU A 261 -3.62 -2.27 -24.66
N ALA A 262 -4.21 -1.17 -25.14
CA ALA A 262 -5.65 -1.03 -25.26
C ALA A 262 -6.12 -1.71 -26.56
N VAL A 263 -6.63 -2.94 -26.44
CA VAL A 263 -6.99 -3.83 -27.56
C VAL A 263 -8.23 -3.33 -28.29
N SER A 264 -9.19 -2.77 -27.57
CA SER A 264 -10.40 -2.21 -28.16
C SER A 264 -10.95 -1.07 -27.32
N ALA A 265 -11.79 -0.25 -27.95
CA ALA A 265 -12.54 0.80 -27.29
C ALA A 265 -14.01 0.61 -27.60
N ALA A 266 -14.81 0.32 -26.57
CA ALA A 266 -16.26 0.30 -26.70
C ALA A 266 -16.73 1.75 -26.92
N LYS A 267 -17.36 1.99 -28.08
CA LYS A 267 -18.11 3.23 -28.31
C LYS A 267 -19.50 3.04 -27.71
N PRO A 268 -20.08 4.05 -27.05
CA PRO A 268 -21.52 4.07 -26.82
C PRO A 268 -22.21 3.82 -28.16
N MET A 269 -23.01 2.76 -28.25
CA MET A 269 -23.69 2.41 -29.48
C MET A 269 -24.77 3.44 -29.75
N ALA A 270 -24.53 4.34 -30.70
CA ALA A 270 -25.59 5.23 -31.19
C ALA A 270 -26.61 4.37 -31.95
N HIS A 271 -27.61 3.83 -31.25
CA HIS A 271 -28.79 3.30 -31.89
C HIS A 271 -29.62 4.47 -32.40
N HIS A 272 -29.83 4.51 -33.72
CA HIS A 272 -30.77 5.45 -34.30
C HIS A 272 -32.17 5.01 -33.92
N ALA A 273 -32.87 5.83 -33.14
CA ALA A 273 -34.28 5.62 -32.83
C ALA A 273 -35.08 5.47 -34.13
N ASN A 274 -35.86 4.39 -34.23
CA ASN A 274 -36.78 4.18 -35.33
C ASN A 274 -38.13 4.85 -34.98
N PRO A 275 -38.59 5.86 -35.74
CA PRO A 275 -39.84 6.56 -35.45
C PRO A 275 -41.06 5.63 -35.42
N GLU A 276 -41.06 4.56 -36.23
CA GLU A 276 -42.16 3.58 -36.28
C GLU A 276 -42.26 2.77 -34.98
N ASP A 277 -41.12 2.39 -34.39
CA ASP A 277 -41.07 1.63 -33.14
C ASP A 277 -41.47 2.49 -31.93
N ILE A 278 -41.10 3.78 -31.94
CA ILE A 278 -41.60 4.76 -30.96
C ILE A 278 -43.11 4.89 -31.11
N GLN A 279 -43.61 5.06 -32.34
CA GLN A 279 -45.05 5.19 -32.57
C GLN A 279 -45.82 3.96 -32.10
N PHE A 280 -45.30 2.75 -32.34
CA PHE A 280 -45.89 1.51 -31.85
C PHE A 280 -45.86 1.39 -30.32
N LEU A 281 -44.82 1.91 -29.65
CA LEU A 281 -44.77 2.05 -28.19
C LEU A 281 -45.85 3.02 -27.65
N LEU A 282 -46.15 4.09 -28.39
CA LEU A 282 -47.21 5.04 -28.05
C LEU A 282 -48.64 4.49 -28.31
N GLU A 283 -48.77 3.42 -29.10
CA GLU A 283 -50.05 2.83 -29.53
C GLU A 283 -50.60 1.75 -28.58
N GLY A 284 -49.95 1.48 -27.43
CA GLY A 284 -50.42 0.47 -26.47
C GLY A 284 -50.11 0.73 -24.99
N ASN A 285 -49.42 1.83 -24.65
CA ASN A 285 -49.02 2.16 -23.29
C ASN A 285 -49.24 3.67 -23.02
N GLU A 286 -50.41 4.02 -22.45
CA GLU A 286 -50.80 5.42 -22.19
C GLU A 286 -49.81 6.13 -21.26
N GLU A 287 -49.23 5.41 -20.31
CA GLU A 287 -48.28 5.97 -19.36
C GLU A 287 -46.92 6.24 -20.03
N ALA A 288 -46.38 5.32 -20.83
CA ALA A 288 -45.14 5.55 -21.58
C ALA A 288 -45.30 6.70 -22.59
N ARG A 289 -46.50 6.87 -23.13
CA ARG A 289 -46.86 8.00 -23.98
C ARG A 289 -46.84 9.33 -23.24
N ALA A 290 -47.38 9.39 -22.03
CA ALA A 290 -47.33 10.60 -21.21
C ALA A 290 -45.87 11.01 -20.92
N ASP A 291 -45.01 10.07 -20.54
CA ASP A 291 -43.58 10.34 -20.31
C ASP A 291 -42.86 10.82 -21.57
N TYR A 292 -43.17 10.25 -22.73
CA TYR A 292 -42.62 10.69 -24.01
C TYR A 292 -43.07 12.12 -24.37
N GLU A 293 -44.35 12.45 -24.16
CA GLU A 293 -44.89 13.79 -24.41
C GLU A 293 -44.27 14.83 -23.47
N ASP A 294 -44.08 14.49 -22.19
CA ASP A 294 -43.39 15.34 -21.21
C ASP A 294 -41.92 15.55 -21.56
N LEU A 295 -41.22 14.48 -21.96
CA LEU A 295 -39.84 14.55 -22.45
C LEU A 295 -39.74 15.43 -23.70
N TYR A 296 -40.61 15.23 -24.69
CA TYR A 296 -40.65 16.03 -25.91
C TYR A 296 -40.88 17.51 -25.60
N ALA A 297 -41.84 17.81 -24.71
CA ALA A 297 -42.14 19.16 -24.31
C ALA A 297 -40.96 19.82 -23.56
N ALA A 298 -40.24 19.07 -22.72
CA ALA A 298 -39.03 19.55 -22.05
C ALA A 298 -37.89 19.86 -23.05
N VAL A 299 -37.68 18.98 -24.03
CA VAL A 299 -36.69 19.19 -25.10
C VAL A 299 -37.02 20.46 -25.90
N MET A 300 -38.29 20.64 -26.27
CA MET A 300 -38.74 21.83 -27.00
C MET A 300 -38.63 23.13 -26.20
N ARG A 301 -38.73 23.06 -24.86
CA ARG A 301 -38.52 24.19 -23.95
C ARG A 301 -37.04 24.48 -23.68
N GLY A 302 -36.12 23.59 -24.05
CA GLY A 302 -34.71 23.67 -23.67
C GLY A 302 -34.48 23.49 -22.16
N ASP A 303 -35.39 22.80 -21.47
CA ASP A 303 -35.32 22.57 -20.03
C ASP A 303 -34.49 21.31 -19.75
N HIS A 304 -33.19 21.49 -19.51
CA HIS A 304 -32.25 20.40 -19.35
C HIS A 304 -32.50 19.54 -18.11
N GLU A 305 -32.94 20.13 -17.00
CA GLU A 305 -33.18 19.41 -15.74
C GLU A 305 -34.40 18.51 -15.88
N SER A 306 -35.49 19.04 -16.46
CA SER A 306 -36.67 18.25 -16.78
C SER A 306 -36.37 17.16 -17.82
N CYS A 307 -35.54 17.44 -18.83
CA CYS A 307 -35.11 16.41 -19.80
C CYS A 307 -34.43 15.23 -19.11
N LEU A 308 -33.55 15.48 -18.13
CA LEU A 308 -32.86 14.41 -17.40
C LEU A 308 -33.85 13.56 -16.59
N LEU A 309 -34.79 14.20 -15.89
CA LEU A 309 -35.82 13.51 -15.12
C LEU A 309 -36.72 12.65 -16.02
N TYR A 310 -37.24 13.20 -17.10
CA TYR A 310 -38.14 12.49 -18.00
C TYR A 310 -37.45 11.37 -18.79
N VAL A 311 -36.15 11.51 -19.10
CA VAL A 311 -35.35 10.41 -19.67
C VAL A 311 -35.29 9.21 -18.72
N ASP A 312 -35.03 9.44 -17.43
CA ASP A 312 -34.96 8.36 -16.43
C ASP A 312 -36.33 7.70 -16.21
N GLN A 313 -37.39 8.50 -16.10
CA GLN A 313 -38.77 8.01 -15.96
C GLN A 313 -39.20 7.14 -17.14
N LEU A 314 -39.00 7.64 -18.37
CA LEU A 314 -39.35 6.90 -19.58
C LEU A 314 -38.56 5.57 -19.67
N LYS A 315 -37.26 5.57 -19.34
CA LYS A 315 -36.44 4.36 -19.32
C LYS A 315 -36.94 3.34 -18.31
N GLN A 316 -37.19 3.76 -17.07
CA GLN A 316 -37.66 2.87 -16.01
C GLN A 316 -38.99 2.23 -16.40
N ARG A 317 -39.94 3.02 -16.89
CA ARG A 317 -41.26 2.54 -17.32
C ARG A 317 -41.17 1.55 -18.48
N CYS A 318 -40.32 1.82 -19.47
CA CYS A 318 -40.13 0.89 -20.60
C CYS A 318 -39.43 -0.41 -20.18
N VAL A 319 -38.51 -0.38 -19.21
CA VAL A 319 -37.91 -1.59 -18.64
C VAL A 319 -38.94 -2.41 -17.86
N GLU A 320 -39.86 -1.77 -17.13
CA GLU A 320 -40.97 -2.45 -16.46
C GLU A 320 -41.92 -3.10 -17.45
N GLY A 321 -42.36 -2.37 -18.49
CA GLY A 321 -43.19 -2.94 -19.56
C GLY A 321 -42.52 -4.11 -20.30
N PHE A 322 -41.20 -4.10 -20.46
CA PHE A 322 -40.45 -5.23 -21.01
C PHE A 322 -40.45 -6.44 -20.06
N LYS A 323 -40.28 -6.24 -18.75
CA LYS A 323 -40.35 -7.31 -17.74
C LYS A 323 -41.74 -7.96 -17.68
N GLU A 324 -42.78 -7.19 -17.94
CA GLU A 324 -44.17 -7.66 -17.98
C GLU A 324 -44.56 -8.30 -19.34
N GLY A 325 -43.68 -8.24 -20.33
CA GLY A 325 -43.90 -8.81 -21.67
C GLY A 325 -44.82 -7.96 -22.57
N VAL A 326 -45.07 -6.70 -22.19
CA VAL A 326 -45.89 -5.74 -22.95
C VAL A 326 -45.07 -5.07 -24.06
N LEU A 327 -43.76 -4.91 -23.86
CA LEU A 327 -42.85 -4.28 -24.82
C LEU A 327 -41.92 -5.30 -25.48
N SER A 328 -41.66 -5.12 -26.77
CA SER A 328 -40.67 -5.89 -27.54
C SER A 328 -39.25 -5.35 -27.33
N ILE A 329 -38.26 -6.15 -27.76
CA ILE A 329 -36.86 -5.74 -27.71
C ILE A 329 -36.55 -4.57 -28.65
N GLU A 330 -37.24 -4.48 -29.80
CA GLU A 330 -37.13 -3.39 -30.77
C GLU A 330 -37.65 -2.06 -30.20
N GLN A 331 -38.76 -2.11 -29.45
CA GLN A 331 -39.30 -0.95 -28.75
C GLN A 331 -38.35 -0.47 -27.65
N LEU A 332 -37.81 -1.39 -26.85
CA LEU A 332 -36.84 -1.06 -25.80
C LEU A 332 -35.57 -0.44 -26.39
N ALA A 333 -35.03 -1.01 -27.48
CA ALA A 333 -33.87 -0.47 -28.18
C ALA A 333 -34.13 0.93 -28.77
N SER A 334 -35.35 1.20 -29.25
CA SER A 334 -35.73 2.51 -29.78
C SER A 334 -35.83 3.59 -28.70
N VAL A 335 -36.31 3.24 -27.50
CA VAL A 335 -36.32 4.12 -26.33
C VAL A 335 -34.91 4.43 -25.88
N ASP A 336 -34.03 3.43 -25.81
CA ASP A 336 -32.62 3.65 -25.48
C ASP A 336 -31.93 4.61 -26.47
N GLY A 337 -32.16 4.41 -27.77
CA GLY A 337 -31.66 5.30 -28.82
C GLY A 337 -32.21 6.74 -28.72
N LEU A 338 -33.49 6.90 -28.41
CA LEU A 338 -34.12 8.22 -28.19
C LEU A 338 -33.49 8.93 -26.99
N CYS A 339 -33.40 8.25 -25.85
CA CYS A 339 -32.85 8.80 -24.63
C CYS A 339 -31.38 9.19 -24.80
N GLU A 340 -30.56 8.34 -25.44
CA GLU A 340 -29.17 8.70 -25.77
C GLU A 340 -29.09 9.95 -26.66
N TRP A 341 -29.97 10.04 -27.67
CA TRP A 341 -30.04 11.20 -28.55
C TRP A 341 -30.38 12.48 -27.77
N VAL A 342 -31.38 12.45 -26.88
CA VAL A 342 -31.75 13.59 -26.03
C VAL A 342 -30.58 13.99 -25.12
N LEU A 343 -29.97 13.04 -24.41
CA LEU A 343 -28.82 13.30 -23.52
C LEU A 343 -27.65 13.93 -24.27
N LYS A 344 -27.41 13.52 -25.51
CA LYS A 344 -26.40 14.11 -26.39
C LYS A 344 -26.80 15.52 -26.84
N ALA A 345 -28.07 15.76 -27.17
CA ALA A 345 -28.57 17.05 -27.62
C ALA A 345 -28.49 18.13 -26.52
N ILE A 346 -28.78 17.77 -25.27
CA ILE A 346 -28.71 18.70 -24.12
C ILE A 346 -27.28 18.84 -23.54
N GLY A 347 -26.29 18.16 -24.12
CA GLY A 347 -24.89 18.20 -23.65
C GLY A 347 -24.65 17.49 -22.31
N ALA A 348 -25.61 16.67 -21.85
CA ALA A 348 -25.48 15.87 -20.62
C ALA A 348 -24.73 14.54 -20.83
N SER A 349 -24.51 14.14 -22.09
CA SER A 349 -23.66 12.99 -22.42
C SER A 349 -22.20 13.38 -22.22
N ASP A 350 -21.57 12.86 -21.16
CA ASP A 350 -20.12 12.85 -21.04
C ASP A 350 -19.60 11.52 -21.61
N PRO A 351 -18.99 11.50 -22.81
CA PRO A 351 -18.63 10.27 -23.49
C PRO A 351 -17.41 9.66 -22.82
N VAL A 352 -17.63 8.96 -21.72
CA VAL A 352 -16.66 8.07 -21.10
C VAL A 352 -16.55 6.83 -21.97
N ARG A 353 -15.37 6.59 -22.53
CA ARG A 353 -15.10 5.38 -23.32
C ARG A 353 -14.52 4.29 -22.44
N THR A 354 -15.02 3.07 -22.59
CA THR A 354 -14.39 1.90 -21.99
C THR A 354 -13.32 1.37 -22.93
N TYR A 355 -12.07 1.34 -22.47
CA TYR A 355 -10.95 0.74 -23.17
C TYR A 355 -10.69 -0.64 -22.58
N HIS A 356 -10.75 -1.68 -23.41
CA HIS A 356 -10.38 -3.03 -23.00
C HIS A 356 -8.87 -3.18 -23.12
N VAL A 357 -8.20 -3.39 -21.99
CA VAL A 357 -6.74 -3.40 -21.89
C VAL A 357 -6.23 -4.81 -21.65
N ASN A 358 -5.15 -5.19 -22.34
CA ASN A 358 -4.49 -6.49 -22.20
C ASN A 358 -3.70 -6.54 -20.87
N LEU A 359 -4.45 -6.60 -19.79
CA LEU A 359 -4.02 -6.58 -18.41
C LEU A 359 -4.92 -7.55 -17.62
N SER A 360 -4.45 -7.98 -16.46
CA SER A 360 -5.31 -8.51 -15.41
C SER A 360 -5.02 -7.74 -14.13
N VAL A 361 -6.02 -7.02 -13.61
CA VAL A 361 -5.91 -6.19 -12.40
C VAL A 361 -5.49 -7.06 -11.21
N PHE A 362 -6.11 -8.22 -11.07
CA PHE A 362 -5.88 -9.15 -9.96
C PHE A 362 -4.46 -9.72 -9.90
N THR A 363 -3.78 -9.85 -11.03
CA THR A 363 -2.43 -10.43 -11.08
C THR A 363 -1.34 -9.38 -11.07
N SER A 364 -1.59 -8.24 -11.72
CA SER A 364 -0.54 -7.24 -11.98
C SER A 364 -0.60 -6.06 -11.01
N ILE A 365 -1.79 -5.68 -10.54
CA ILE A 365 -2.01 -4.57 -9.61
C ILE A 365 -3.03 -4.96 -8.52
N PRO A 366 -2.81 -6.06 -7.78
CA PRO A 366 -3.77 -6.55 -6.78
C PRO A 366 -4.11 -5.52 -5.69
N ASP A 367 -3.18 -4.62 -5.34
CA ASP A 367 -3.41 -3.56 -4.36
C ASP A 367 -4.47 -2.54 -4.83
N PHE A 368 -4.63 -2.34 -6.15
CA PHE A 368 -5.69 -1.49 -6.69
C PHE A 368 -7.06 -2.08 -6.34
N TRP A 369 -7.21 -3.39 -6.49
CA TRP A 369 -8.45 -4.10 -6.16
C TRP A 369 -8.65 -4.26 -4.65
N GLY A 370 -7.62 -4.70 -3.93
CA GLY A 370 -7.74 -5.12 -2.53
C GLY A 370 -7.79 -3.99 -1.51
N ILE A 371 -7.14 -2.85 -1.79
CA ILE A 371 -7.02 -1.73 -0.85
C ILE A 371 -7.23 -0.37 -1.51
N GLU A 372 -7.81 -0.32 -2.71
CA GLU A 372 -8.04 0.91 -3.49
C GLU A 372 -6.77 1.74 -3.73
N GLN A 373 -5.60 1.08 -3.80
CA GLN A 373 -4.34 1.75 -4.07
C GLN A 373 -4.36 2.41 -5.46
N LEU A 374 -3.93 3.67 -5.54
CA LEU A 374 -3.78 4.37 -6.82
C LEU A 374 -2.41 4.11 -7.44
N PHE A 375 -2.42 3.96 -8.77
CA PHE A 375 -1.23 3.86 -9.60
C PHE A 375 -1.34 4.88 -10.74
N PRO A 376 -0.33 5.73 -10.96
CA PRO A 376 -0.33 6.63 -12.11
C PRO A 376 -0.39 5.85 -13.43
N ILE A 377 -1.41 6.12 -14.25
CA ILE A 377 -1.58 5.47 -15.56
C ILE A 377 -1.61 6.55 -16.63
N VAL A 378 -0.69 6.44 -17.60
CA VAL A 378 -0.56 7.39 -18.71
C VAL A 378 -0.36 6.67 -20.04
N PRO A 379 -0.83 7.24 -21.16
CA PRO A 379 -0.44 6.77 -22.48
C PRO A 379 1.08 6.87 -22.67
N ILE A 380 1.70 5.90 -23.33
CA ILE A 380 3.16 5.93 -23.60
C ILE A 380 3.54 6.80 -24.80
N HIS A 381 2.56 7.38 -25.50
CA HIS A 381 2.75 8.22 -26.68
C HIS A 381 1.65 9.28 -26.78
N LYS A 382 1.85 10.31 -27.63
CA LYS A 382 0.90 11.43 -27.84
C LYS A 382 0.62 12.26 -26.58
N LEU A 383 1.61 12.35 -25.69
CA LEU A 383 1.51 13.12 -24.44
C LEU A 383 1.47 14.65 -24.68
N ASP A 384 1.84 15.09 -25.88
CA ASP A 384 1.74 16.46 -26.37
C ASP A 384 0.33 16.84 -26.86
N GLN A 385 -0.59 15.87 -26.95
CA GLN A 385 -1.95 16.07 -27.46
C GLN A 385 -2.95 16.13 -26.31
N ARG A 386 -3.85 17.12 -26.35
CA ARG A 386 -4.94 17.22 -25.38
C ARG A 386 -5.88 16.00 -25.51
N PRO A 387 -6.19 15.27 -24.41
CA PRO A 387 -7.15 14.17 -24.45
C PRO A 387 -8.53 14.63 -24.94
N GLY A 388 -9.10 13.90 -25.90
CA GLY A 388 -10.40 14.24 -26.51
C GLY A 388 -11.61 13.58 -25.85
N VAL A 389 -11.39 12.57 -25.00
CA VAL A 389 -12.45 11.81 -24.31
C VAL A 389 -11.96 11.35 -22.94
N ARG A 390 -12.88 11.20 -21.99
CA ARG A 390 -12.59 10.50 -20.73
C ARG A 390 -12.61 8.99 -20.97
N GLY A 391 -11.79 8.25 -20.22
CA GLY A 391 -11.63 6.81 -20.39
C GLY A 391 -11.78 6.08 -19.07
N ILE A 392 -12.35 4.87 -19.13
CA ILE A 392 -12.22 3.85 -18.09
C ILE A 392 -11.45 2.68 -18.71
N LEU A 393 -10.53 2.07 -17.97
CA LEU A 393 -9.86 0.85 -18.42
C LEU A 393 -10.60 -0.36 -17.83
N SER A 394 -11.00 -1.29 -18.68
CA SER A 394 -11.50 -2.60 -18.29
C SER A 394 -10.45 -3.62 -18.70
N ASP A 395 -10.08 -4.51 -17.80
CA ASP A 395 -9.17 -5.61 -18.11
C ASP A 395 -9.88 -6.69 -18.95
N LEU A 396 -9.17 -7.76 -19.32
CA LEU A 396 -9.73 -8.83 -20.15
C LEU A 396 -10.34 -9.99 -19.35
N THR A 397 -10.44 -9.86 -18.03
CA THR A 397 -11.06 -10.88 -17.20
C THR A 397 -12.58 -10.81 -17.31
N CYS A 398 -13.26 -11.91 -16.98
CA CYS A 398 -14.73 -11.95 -16.96
C CYS A 398 -15.32 -11.29 -15.70
N ASP A 399 -14.48 -10.78 -14.80
CA ASP A 399 -14.90 -10.21 -13.53
C ASP A 399 -15.11 -8.69 -13.66
N SER A 400 -16.25 -8.20 -13.17
CA SER A 400 -16.59 -6.77 -13.23
C SER A 400 -15.66 -5.88 -12.40
N ASP A 401 -14.97 -6.46 -11.41
CA ASP A 401 -14.00 -5.76 -10.57
C ASP A 401 -12.66 -5.54 -11.30
N GLY A 402 -12.46 -6.18 -12.46
CA GLY A 402 -11.33 -5.96 -13.37
C GLY A 402 -11.40 -4.60 -14.08
N LYS A 403 -11.63 -3.51 -13.35
CA LYS A 403 -11.91 -2.18 -13.90
C LYS A 403 -11.18 -1.09 -13.14
N ILE A 404 -10.50 -0.22 -13.88
CA ILE A 404 -9.79 0.96 -13.36
C ILE A 404 -10.59 2.20 -13.74
N ASN A 405 -11.24 2.79 -12.74
CA ASN A 405 -12.08 3.98 -12.86
C ASN A 405 -11.60 5.17 -12.00
N LYS A 406 -10.48 5.01 -11.30
CA LYS A 406 -9.75 6.05 -10.56
C LYS A 406 -8.35 6.15 -11.19
N PHE A 407 -7.88 7.38 -11.45
CA PHE A 407 -6.64 7.68 -12.16
C PHE A 407 -5.82 8.72 -11.42
#